data_AF-A0A699TAM7-F1
#
_entry.id   AF-A0A699TAM7-F1
#
_cell.length_a   1.000
_cell.length_b   1.000
_cell.length_c   1.000
_cell.angle_alpha   90.00
_cell.angle_beta   90.00
_cell.angle_gamma   90.00
#
_symmetry.space_group_name_H-M   'P 1'
#
loop_
_entity.id
_entity.type
_entity.pdbx_description
1 polymer ?
#
loop_
_entity_poly.entity_id
_entity_poly.type
_entity_poly.pdbx_seq_one_letter_code
_entity_poly.pdbx_strand_id
1 'polypeptide(L)' 'ATLGREVANARSWAEVKQMMTDEFCLTEEVQRLEDELRHLKLRDINIAAYTERFNELALLGPDAVPNEKKK' A
#
# COMPACT_ATOMS: atom_id res chain seq x y z
N ALA A 1 -38.72 -3.88 4.45
CA ALA A 1 -37.42 -3.92 3.74
C ALA A 1 -36.28 -3.69 4.74
N THR A 2 -36.07 -4.63 5.64
CA THR A 2 -35.13 -4.55 6.78
C THR A 2 -33.97 -5.54 6.65
N LEU A 3 -34.17 -6.62 5.87
CA LEU A 3 -33.21 -7.70 5.69
C LEU A 3 -31.86 -7.24 5.11
N GLY A 4 -31.87 -6.27 4.19
CA GLY A 4 -30.64 -5.80 3.55
C GLY A 4 -29.66 -5.08 4.49
N ARG A 5 -30.17 -4.41 5.55
CA ARG A 5 -29.34 -3.65 6.49
C ARG A 5 -28.64 -4.54 7.49
N GLU A 6 -29.34 -5.55 8.01
CA GLU A 6 -28.75 -6.53 8.92
C GLU A 6 -27.70 -7.41 8.22
N VAL A 7 -27.97 -7.81 6.98
CA VAL A 7 -27.01 -8.57 6.16
C VAL A 7 -25.77 -7.74 5.82
N ALA A 8 -25.94 -6.44 5.51
CA ALA A 8 -24.80 -5.55 5.26
C ALA A 8 -23.94 -5.32 6.51
N ASN A 9 -24.58 -5.18 7.68
CA ASN A 9 -23.88 -4.99 8.96
C ASN A 9 -23.32 -6.29 9.57
N ALA A 10 -23.67 -7.46 9.03
CA ALA A 10 -23.12 -8.74 9.46
C ALA A 10 -21.66 -8.94 9.00
N ARG A 11 -21.23 -8.22 7.96
CA ARG A 11 -19.84 -8.20 7.50
C ARG A 11 -18.95 -7.61 8.58
N SER A 12 -17.86 -8.28 8.89
CA SER A 12 -16.84 -7.73 9.76
C SER A 12 -16.16 -6.53 9.10
N TRP A 13 -15.67 -5.58 9.92
CA TRP A 13 -14.87 -4.46 9.42
C TRP A 13 -13.60 -4.93 8.67
N ALA A 14 -13.09 -6.12 8.99
CA ALA A 14 -11.95 -6.72 8.29
C ALA A 14 -12.29 -7.08 6.84
N GLU A 15 -13.44 -7.74 6.61
CA GLU A 15 -13.91 -8.08 5.26
C GLU A 15 -14.21 -6.83 4.43
N VAL A 16 -14.81 -5.81 5.04
CA VAL A 16 -15.08 -4.53 4.35
C VAL A 16 -13.77 -3.88 3.90
N LYS A 17 -12.75 -3.85 4.75
CA LYS A 17 -11.43 -3.34 4.37
C LYS A 17 -10.81 -4.16 3.24
N GLN A 18 -10.89 -5.49 3.30
CA GLN A 18 -10.37 -6.35 2.23
C GLN A 18 -11.07 -6.08 0.89
N MET A 19 -12.40 -5.98 0.88
CA MET A 19 -13.16 -5.67 -0.34
C MET A 19 -12.78 -4.30 -0.92
N MET A 20 -12.60 -3.29 -0.05
CA MET A 20 -12.15 -1.97 -0.50
C MET A 20 -10.73 -2.02 -1.04
N THR A 21 -9.84 -2.80 -0.44
CA THR A 21 -8.50 -3.01 -0.99
C THR A 21 -8.55 -3.75 -2.33
N ASP A 22 -9.32 -4.82 -2.46
CA ASP A 22 -9.38 -5.61 -3.70
C ASP A 22 -9.99 -4.82 -4.87
N GLU A 23 -11.01 -4.00 -4.60
CA GLU A 23 -11.69 -3.22 -5.63
C GLU A 23 -10.91 -1.96 -6.05
N PHE A 24 -10.26 -1.30 -5.08
CA PHE A 24 -9.63 0.02 -5.31
C PHE A 24 -8.10 -0.01 -5.34
N CYS A 25 -7.45 -1.03 -4.77
CA CYS A 25 -6.01 -1.23 -4.84
C CYS A 25 -5.68 -2.10 -6.04
N LEU A 26 -5.48 -1.46 -7.19
CA LEU A 26 -5.08 -2.15 -8.41
C LEU A 26 -3.73 -2.83 -8.18
N THR A 27 -3.69 -4.16 -8.32
CA THR A 27 -2.46 -4.95 -8.17
C THR A 27 -1.34 -4.46 -9.10
N GLU A 28 -1.70 -3.95 -10.29
CA GLU A 28 -0.77 -3.35 -11.24
C GLU A 28 -0.08 -2.09 -10.70
N GLU A 29 -0.82 -1.25 -9.98
CA GLU A 29 -0.28 -0.03 -9.38
C GLU A 29 0.69 -0.39 -8.25
N VAL A 30 0.32 -1.38 -7.41
CA VAL A 30 1.20 -1.91 -6.35
C VAL A 30 2.49 -2.46 -6.95
N GLN A 31 2.38 -3.30 -7.99
CA GLN A 31 3.54 -3.89 -8.66
C GLN A 31 4.45 -2.81 -9.26
N ARG A 32 3.86 -1.76 -9.85
CA ARG A 32 4.62 -0.64 -10.39
C ARG A 32 5.36 0.14 -9.31
N LEU A 33 4.74 0.39 -8.16
CA LEU A 33 5.39 1.07 -7.04
C LEU A 33 6.53 0.23 -6.46
N GLU A 34 6.36 -1.09 -6.35
CA GLU A 34 7.43 -2.01 -5.95
C GLU A 34 8.60 -2.02 -6.94
N ASP A 35 8.30 -2.07 -8.25
CA ASP A 35 9.32 -2.02 -9.29
C ASP A 35 10.04 -0.67 -9.29
N GLU A 36 9.32 0.44 -9.10
CA GLU A 36 9.93 1.74 -8.98
C GLU A 36 10.89 1.80 -7.79
N LEU A 37 10.48 1.27 -6.62
CA LEU A 37 11.33 1.21 -5.44
C LEU A 37 12.59 0.35 -5.68
N ARG A 38 12.44 -0.82 -6.32
CA ARG A 38 13.57 -1.72 -6.65
C ARG A 38 14.57 -1.08 -7.61
N HIS A 39 14.10 -0.23 -8.51
CA HIS A 39 14.93 0.42 -9.52
C HIS A 39 15.29 1.88 -9.19
N LEU A 40 14.83 2.40 -8.05
CA LEU A 40 15.11 3.76 -7.61
C LEU A 40 16.62 3.90 -7.37
N LYS A 41 17.27 4.79 -8.11
CA LYS A 41 18.71 5.05 -8.01
C LYS A 41 18.94 6.54 -7.78
N LEU A 42 19.84 6.85 -6.85
CA LEU A 42 20.36 8.20 -6.68
C LEU A 42 21.10 8.58 -7.97
N ARG A 43 20.61 9.61 -8.67
CA ARG A 43 21.33 10.20 -9.81
C ARG A 43 21.95 11.53 -9.39
N ASP A 44 23.23 11.65 -9.74
CA ASP A 44 24.09 12.83 -9.57
C ASP A 44 24.14 13.38 -8.14
N ILE A 45 23.25 14.32 -7.80
CA ILE A 45 23.32 15.14 -6.58
C ILE A 45 21.93 15.47 -5.99
N ASN A 46 20.86 14.92 -6.54
CA ASN A 46 19.50 15.24 -6.09
C ASN A 46 19.07 14.35 -4.92
N ILE A 47 19.84 14.42 -3.83
CA ILE A 47 19.61 13.65 -2.60
C ILE A 47 18.23 13.96 -2.01
N ALA A 48 17.80 15.22 -2.08
CA ALA A 48 16.50 15.65 -1.59
C ALA A 48 15.35 14.94 -2.32
N ALA A 49 15.32 15.00 -3.66
CA ALA A 49 14.25 14.36 -4.42
C ALA A 49 14.29 12.82 -4.33
N TYR A 50 15.48 12.22 -4.29
CA TYR A 50 15.61 10.78 -4.05
C TYR A 50 15.03 10.39 -2.69
N THR A 51 15.37 11.14 -1.63
CA THR A 51 14.93 10.87 -0.26
C THR A 51 13.42 11.06 -0.12
N GLU A 52 12.89 12.13 -0.72
CA GLU A 52 11.44 12.38 -0.78
C GLU A 52 10.73 11.23 -1.48
N ARG A 53 11.17 10.84 -2.68
CA ARG A 53 10.57 9.75 -3.43
C ARG A 53 10.67 8.40 -2.72
N PHE A 54 11.81 8.12 -2.09
CA PHE A 54 11.99 6.91 -1.30
C PHE A 54 11.03 6.86 -0.10
N ASN A 55 10.87 7.98 0.61
CA ASN A 55 9.95 8.07 1.74
C ASN A 55 8.48 7.90 1.31
N GLU A 56 8.08 8.51 0.19
CA GLU A 56 6.74 8.31 -0.39
C GLU A 56 6.48 6.84 -0.70
N LEU A 57 7.41 6.17 -1.39
CA LEU A 57 7.29 4.76 -1.76
C LEU A 57 7.31 3.84 -0.52
N ALA A 58 8.13 4.16 0.49
CA ALA A 58 8.21 3.41 1.75
C ALA A 58 6.92 3.52 2.59
N LEU A 59 6.20 4.64 2.52
CA LEU A 59 4.90 4.81 3.17
C LEU A 59 3.78 4.04 2.46
N LEU A 60 3.89 3.87 1.15
CA LEU A 60 2.91 3.15 0.33
C LEU A 60 3.12 1.63 0.32
N GLY A 61 4.31 1.15 0.69
CA GLY A 61 4.65 -0.27 0.75
C GLY A 61 4.64 -0.83 2.17
N PRO A 62 3.51 -1.38 2.67
CA PRO A 62 3.49 -2.05 3.98
C PRO A 62 4.34 -3.33 4.03
N ASP A 63 4.59 -3.99 2.89
CA ASP A 63 5.34 -5.26 2.79
C ASP A 63 6.74 -5.13 2.15
N ALA A 64 7.05 -4.00 1.50
CA ALA A 64 8.28 -3.84 0.72
C ALA A 64 9.51 -3.43 1.55
N VAL A 65 9.30 -2.90 2.77
CA VAL A 65 10.38 -2.51 3.67
C VAL A 65 10.57 -3.59 4.73
N PRO A 66 11.73 -4.27 4.81
CA PRO A 66 12.02 -5.14 5.94
C PRO A 66 12.09 -4.26 7.19
N ASN A 67 11.02 -4.26 7.98
CA ASN A 67 11.05 -3.71 9.33
C ASN A 67 12.04 -4.53 10.16
N GLU A 68 13.26 -4.02 10.35
CA GLU A 68 14.25 -4.56 11.28
C GLU A 68 13.83 -4.36 12.75
N LYS A 69 12.66 -4.87 13.16
CA LYS A 69 12.29 -4.96 14.58
C LYS A 69 11.55 -6.24 14.89
N LYS A 70 12.33 -7.29 15.17
CA LYS A 70 12.05 -8.24 16.26
C LYS A 70 13.35 -8.60 16.98
N LYS A 71 13.64 -7.87 18.05
CA LYS A 71 14.29 -8.40 19.26
C LYS A 71 13.20 -8.55 20.30
#